data_AF-A0A963HJM7-F1
#
_entry.id   AF-A0A963HJM7-F1
#
_cell.length_a   1.000
_cell.length_b   1.000
_cell.length_c   1.000
_cell.angle_alpha   90.00
_cell.angle_beta   90.00
_cell.angle_gamma   90.00
#
_symmetry.space_group_name_H-M   'P 1'
#
loop_
_entity.id
_entity.type
_entity.pdbx_description
1 polymer ?
#
loop_
_entity_poly.entity_id
_entity_poly.type
_entity_poly.pdbx_seq_one_letter_code
_entity_poly.pdbx_strand_id
1 'polypeptide(L)'
;MPEYLAPGVYVEETSFRAKSIEGVGTSTTAFVGPTRKGPFRADTNDQEVPELLTSYGDFERIYGGIADFGFSPATNYLAHAVRAFFNEGGSRLYVSRVVGSGAATAAGAVTAEGTAADEAVAFVARFPGAIGNGRIVVREVLAPVALTAMNNAPAGSLLLTGSGAAAAWHLKIGDTWHPAGSPADAAEDAATLAAATPRMATLLVVAIDGDGEDLSHEGLGFDRSHPAWVGHVMAAAPGRRADHLQNLYAIA
;
A
#
# COMPACT_ATOMS: atom_id res chain seq x y z
N MET A 1 0.90 -18.09 51.07
CA MET A 1 0.76 -19.35 51.81
C MET A 1 0.00 -19.05 53.08
N PRO A 2 -1.03 -19.84 53.44
CA PRO A 2 -1.67 -19.72 54.74
C PRO A 2 -0.67 -20.16 55.82
N GLU A 3 -0.63 -19.43 56.93
CA GLU A 3 0.15 -19.79 58.10
C GLU A 3 -0.80 -20.33 59.18
N TYR A 4 -0.60 -21.59 59.58
CA TYR A 4 -1.44 -22.27 60.56
C TYR A 4 -0.78 -22.19 61.95
N LEU A 5 -1.32 -21.33 62.81
CA LEU A 5 -0.71 -20.96 64.09
C LEU A 5 -1.18 -21.80 65.30
N ALA A 6 -1.95 -22.86 65.08
CA ALA A 6 -2.41 -23.74 66.16
C ALA A 6 -2.41 -25.22 65.73
N PRO A 7 -2.16 -26.16 66.66
CA PRO A 7 -2.23 -27.58 66.36
C PRO A 7 -3.70 -28.01 66.12
N GLY A 8 -4.01 -28.48 64.90
CA GLY A 8 -5.34 -28.93 64.49
C GLY A 8 -5.35 -29.58 63.10
N VAL A 9 -6.48 -30.16 62.69
CA VAL A 9 -6.70 -30.64 61.31
C VAL A 9 -7.32 -29.51 60.50
N TYR A 10 -6.64 -29.10 59.43
CA TYR A 10 -7.10 -28.06 58.52
C TYR A 10 -7.49 -28.68 57.19
N VAL A 11 -8.64 -28.25 56.65
CA VAL A 11 -9.11 -28.63 55.32
C VAL A 11 -8.97 -27.41 54.42
N GLU A 12 -8.24 -27.55 53.33
CA GLU A 12 -8.12 -26.53 52.28
C GLU A 12 -8.91 -26.99 51.06
N GLU A 13 -9.98 -26.28 50.73
CA GLU A 13 -10.73 -26.51 49.50
C GLU A 13 -10.00 -25.88 48.32
N THR A 14 -9.07 -26.62 47.72
CA THR A 14 -8.55 -26.23 46.42
C THR A 14 -9.57 -26.58 45.35
N SER A 15 -10.01 -25.61 44.54
CA SER A 15 -10.77 -25.87 43.32
C SER A 15 -10.02 -26.88 42.45
N PHE A 16 -10.51 -28.12 42.39
CA PHE A 16 -9.93 -29.21 41.59
C PHE A 16 -10.32 -29.16 40.11
N ARG A 17 -10.99 -28.08 39.67
CA ARG A 17 -11.25 -27.89 38.24
C ARG A 17 -9.91 -27.59 37.59
N ALA A 18 -9.27 -28.62 37.05
CA ALA A 18 -8.19 -28.46 36.11
C ALA A 18 -8.61 -27.40 35.09
N LYS A 19 -7.77 -26.39 34.86
CA LYS A 19 -7.96 -25.54 33.69
C LYS A 19 -8.14 -26.49 32.51
N SER A 20 -9.27 -26.40 31.83
CA SER A 20 -9.52 -27.22 30.64
C SER A 20 -8.31 -27.02 29.74
N ILE A 21 -7.68 -28.10 29.31
CA ILE A 21 -6.59 -28.01 28.35
C ILE A 21 -7.21 -27.42 27.09
N GLU A 22 -6.88 -26.15 26.80
CA GLU A 22 -7.25 -25.55 25.53
C GLU A 22 -6.52 -26.30 24.43
N GLY A 23 -7.23 -26.64 23.36
CA GLY A 23 -6.60 -27.16 22.17
C GLY A 23 -5.64 -26.10 21.63
N VAL A 24 -4.34 -26.30 21.80
CA VAL A 24 -3.33 -25.45 21.17
C VAL A 24 -3.30 -25.82 19.69
N GLY A 25 -3.53 -24.86 18.80
CA GLY A 25 -3.42 -25.08 17.36
C GLY A 25 -2.00 -25.49 16.98
N THR A 26 -1.77 -26.78 16.74
CA THR A 26 -0.45 -27.37 16.41
C THR A 26 -0.04 -27.16 14.95
N SER A 27 -0.87 -26.49 14.14
CA SER A 27 -0.70 -26.41 12.68
C SER A 27 -0.21 -25.04 12.20
N THR A 28 0.81 -24.46 12.83
CA THR A 28 1.53 -23.30 12.25
C THR A 28 2.71 -23.82 11.44
N THR A 29 2.57 -23.77 10.12
CA THR A 29 3.61 -24.21 9.18
C THR A 29 4.41 -23.01 8.69
N ALA A 30 5.67 -23.22 8.34
CA ALA A 30 6.48 -22.23 7.64
C ALA A 30 7.09 -22.86 6.39
N PHE A 31 7.01 -22.17 5.26
CA PHE A 31 7.74 -22.53 4.05
C PHE A 31 8.82 -21.49 3.74
N VAL A 32 9.90 -21.96 3.13
CA VAL A 32 11.04 -21.13 2.73
C VAL A 32 11.34 -21.44 1.26
N GLY A 33 11.43 -20.40 0.43
CA GLY A 33 11.73 -20.59 -0.99
C GLY A 33 11.55 -19.34 -1.82
N PRO A 34 11.82 -19.44 -3.14
CA PRO A 34 11.65 -18.31 -4.05
C PRO A 34 10.17 -17.98 -4.26
N THR A 35 9.87 -16.69 -4.37
CA THR A 35 8.55 -16.18 -4.77
C THR A 35 8.73 -15.04 -5.78
N ARG A 36 7.66 -14.72 -6.51
CA ARG A 36 7.69 -13.77 -7.64
C ARG A 36 7.75 -12.32 -7.18
N LYS A 37 7.06 -12.00 -6.09
CA LYS A 37 7.16 -10.73 -5.35
C LYS A 37 7.07 -10.96 -3.84
N GLY A 38 7.02 -9.88 -3.08
CA GLY A 38 6.72 -9.91 -1.65
C GLY A 38 7.91 -9.58 -0.76
N PRO A 39 7.64 -9.44 0.55
CA PRO A 39 8.63 -9.07 1.55
C PRO A 39 9.76 -10.08 1.59
N PHE A 40 10.99 -9.59 1.69
CA PHE A 40 12.17 -10.43 1.90
C PHE A 40 13.07 -9.76 2.92
N ARG A 41 13.80 -10.60 3.67
CA ARG A 41 14.79 -10.13 4.63
C ARG A 41 16.16 -10.25 3.97
N ALA A 42 16.81 -9.12 3.66
CA ALA A 42 18.12 -9.12 3.03
C ALA A 42 19.23 -9.38 4.08
N ASP A 43 19.09 -8.80 5.27
CA ASP A 43 20.03 -9.02 6.37
C ASP A 43 19.36 -9.17 7.76
N THR A 44 20.18 -9.34 8.80
CA THR A 44 19.66 -9.47 10.17
C THR A 44 19.13 -8.16 10.77
N ASN A 45 19.47 -7.01 10.20
CA ASN A 45 19.03 -5.69 10.63
C ASN A 45 17.70 -5.27 9.97
N ASP A 46 17.35 -5.88 8.84
CA ASP A 46 16.08 -5.67 8.17
C ASP A 46 14.91 -6.07 9.08
N GLN A 47 13.98 -5.14 9.22
CA GLN A 47 12.74 -5.32 9.99
C GLN A 47 11.63 -6.03 9.18
N GLU A 48 11.96 -6.54 8.00
CA GLU A 48 10.99 -7.21 7.14
C GLU A 48 10.62 -8.58 7.72
N VAL A 49 9.32 -8.74 8.05
CA VAL A 49 8.78 -9.97 8.65
C VAL A 49 7.84 -10.72 7.70
N PRO A 50 7.88 -12.06 7.68
CA PRO A 50 6.88 -12.88 7.00
C PRO A 50 5.46 -12.62 7.51
N GLU A 51 4.52 -12.49 6.59
CA GLU A 51 3.11 -12.33 6.90
C GLU A 51 2.44 -13.66 7.22
N LEU A 52 1.45 -13.62 8.14
CA LEU A 52 0.56 -14.75 8.37
C LEU A 52 -0.40 -14.89 7.18
N LEU A 53 -0.32 -16.02 6.51
CA LEU A 53 -1.22 -16.39 5.43
C LEU A 53 -2.29 -17.35 5.98
N THR A 54 -3.55 -17.04 5.69
CA THR A 54 -4.70 -17.85 6.12
C THR A 54 -5.42 -18.51 4.94
N SER A 55 -5.03 -18.15 3.72
CA SER A 55 -5.57 -18.69 2.48
C SER A 55 -4.51 -18.70 1.38
N TYR A 56 -4.76 -19.47 0.33
CA TYR A 56 -3.93 -19.40 -0.88
C TYR A 56 -4.04 -18.02 -1.57
N GLY A 57 -5.20 -17.34 -1.49
CA GLY A 57 -5.34 -15.97 -2.01
C GLY A 57 -4.44 -14.94 -1.31
N ASP A 58 -4.15 -15.12 -0.03
CA ASP A 58 -3.14 -14.29 0.67
C ASP A 58 -1.75 -14.48 0.06
N PHE A 59 -1.40 -15.74 -0.28
CA PHE A 59 -0.14 -16.05 -0.94
C PHE A 59 -0.06 -15.40 -2.32
N GLU A 60 -1.11 -15.48 -3.15
CA GLU A 60 -1.10 -14.87 -4.47
C GLU A 60 -0.92 -13.35 -4.39
N ARG A 61 -1.69 -12.71 -3.50
CA ARG A 61 -1.66 -11.25 -3.29
C ARG A 61 -0.30 -10.76 -2.80
N ILE A 62 0.35 -11.47 -1.87
CA ILE A 62 1.61 -11.02 -1.23
C ILE A 62 2.84 -11.50 -2.00
N TYR A 63 2.83 -12.73 -2.52
CA TYR A 63 4.02 -13.41 -3.05
C TYR A 63 4.01 -13.67 -4.57
N GLY A 64 2.91 -13.36 -5.27
CA GLY A 64 2.86 -13.29 -6.74
C GLY A 64 2.43 -14.56 -7.47
N GLY A 65 1.71 -15.47 -6.80
CA GLY A 65 0.95 -16.54 -7.46
C GLY A 65 1.76 -17.75 -7.95
N ILE A 66 1.11 -18.59 -8.77
CA ILE A 66 1.62 -19.91 -9.20
C ILE A 66 2.45 -19.90 -10.47
N ALA A 67 2.48 -18.79 -11.20
CA ALA A 67 3.17 -18.72 -12.48
C ALA A 67 4.66 -19.09 -12.34
N ASP A 68 5.23 -19.57 -13.44
CA ASP A 68 6.61 -20.02 -13.48
C ASP A 68 7.59 -18.84 -13.41
N PHE A 69 8.81 -19.15 -12.97
CA PHE A 69 9.95 -18.26 -12.97
C PHE A 69 10.67 -18.26 -14.31
N GLY A 70 11.41 -17.18 -14.57
CA GLY A 70 12.35 -17.08 -15.69
C GLY A 70 13.71 -17.75 -15.45
N PHE A 71 13.88 -18.53 -14.37
CA PHE A 71 15.12 -19.23 -14.02
C PHE A 71 14.85 -20.72 -13.74
N SER A 72 15.89 -21.56 -13.73
CA SER A 72 15.73 -23.01 -13.50
C SER A 72 15.80 -23.37 -12.01
N PRO A 73 14.91 -24.25 -11.49
CA PRO A 73 13.73 -24.78 -12.18
C PRO A 73 12.67 -23.69 -12.38
N ALA A 74 12.06 -23.66 -13.57
CA ALA A 74 11.05 -22.66 -13.91
C ALA A 74 9.80 -22.83 -13.04
N THR A 75 9.43 -24.06 -12.71
CA THR A 75 8.24 -24.34 -11.93
C THR A 75 8.29 -23.74 -10.53
N ASN A 76 7.27 -22.98 -10.17
CA ASN A 76 7.11 -22.40 -8.84
C ASN A 76 6.59 -23.44 -7.83
N TYR A 77 7.46 -24.38 -7.45
CA TYR A 77 7.11 -25.46 -6.52
C TYR A 77 6.63 -24.95 -5.16
N LEU A 78 7.11 -23.79 -4.71
CA LEU A 78 6.66 -23.18 -3.48
C LEU A 78 5.16 -22.85 -3.57
N ALA A 79 4.73 -22.16 -4.62
CA ALA A 79 3.32 -21.85 -4.82
C ALA A 79 2.44 -23.11 -4.92
N HIS A 80 2.92 -24.15 -5.60
CA HIS A 80 2.22 -25.45 -5.66
C HIS A 80 2.08 -26.08 -4.28
N ALA A 81 3.14 -26.07 -3.45
CA ALA A 81 3.12 -26.59 -2.09
C ALA A 81 2.17 -25.80 -1.18
N VAL A 82 2.15 -24.47 -1.31
CA VAL A 82 1.21 -23.59 -0.58
C VAL A 82 -0.23 -23.91 -0.95
N ARG A 83 -0.51 -24.06 -2.24
CA ARG A 83 -1.85 -24.43 -2.72
C ARG A 83 -2.29 -25.79 -2.17
N ALA A 84 -1.40 -26.79 -2.22
CA ALA A 84 -1.67 -28.11 -1.66
C ALA A 84 -1.90 -28.04 -0.15
N PHE A 85 -1.07 -27.30 0.60
CA PHE A 85 -1.22 -27.12 2.04
C PHE A 85 -2.61 -26.61 2.44
N PHE A 86 -3.11 -25.56 1.78
CA PHE A 86 -4.44 -25.02 2.07
C PHE A 86 -5.57 -25.95 1.59
N ASN A 87 -5.39 -26.66 0.47
CA ASN A 87 -6.37 -27.64 0.00
C ASN A 87 -6.50 -28.85 0.95
N GLU A 88 -5.42 -29.26 1.61
CA GLU A 88 -5.39 -30.35 2.59
C GLU A 88 -5.78 -29.89 4.02
N GLY A 89 -6.38 -28.71 4.17
CA GLY A 89 -6.91 -28.22 5.44
C GLY A 89 -5.90 -27.46 6.32
N GLY A 90 -4.76 -27.06 5.77
CA GLY A 90 -3.84 -26.12 6.42
C GLY A 90 -4.51 -24.75 6.66
N SER A 91 -4.20 -24.10 7.77
CA SER A 91 -4.91 -22.87 8.21
C SER A 91 -4.00 -21.71 8.60
N ARG A 92 -2.74 -21.98 8.96
CA ARG A 92 -1.77 -20.95 9.40
C ARG A 92 -0.43 -21.23 8.74
N LEU A 93 -0.04 -20.35 7.82
CA LEU A 93 1.22 -20.47 7.10
C LEU A 93 2.01 -19.17 7.18
N TYR A 94 3.31 -19.28 7.39
CA TYR A 94 4.27 -18.22 7.13
C TYR A 94 5.14 -18.59 5.93
N VAL A 95 5.51 -17.61 5.11
CA VAL A 95 6.42 -17.81 3.99
C VAL A 95 7.62 -16.90 4.15
N SER A 96 8.82 -17.47 4.20
CA SER A 96 10.06 -16.71 4.10
C SER A 96 10.54 -16.73 2.66
N ARG A 97 10.46 -15.57 2.01
CA ARG A 97 10.92 -15.39 0.63
C ARG A 97 12.44 -15.44 0.56
N VAL A 98 12.96 -16.27 -0.32
CA VAL A 98 14.36 -16.31 -0.71
C VAL A 98 14.54 -15.53 -2.01
N VAL A 99 15.53 -14.64 -2.03
CA VAL A 99 15.83 -13.75 -3.16
C VAL A 99 17.25 -14.04 -3.65
N GLY A 100 17.44 -14.09 -4.96
CA GLY A 100 18.77 -14.28 -5.56
C GLY A 100 19.68 -13.07 -5.32
N SER A 101 20.99 -13.30 -5.25
CA SER A 101 21.99 -12.26 -4.94
C SER A 101 22.02 -11.07 -5.92
N GLY A 102 21.53 -11.27 -7.15
CA GLY A 102 21.44 -10.22 -8.18
C GLY A 102 20.03 -9.62 -8.35
N ALA A 103 19.08 -9.94 -7.48
CA ALA A 103 17.74 -9.39 -7.61
C ALA A 103 17.74 -7.90 -7.22
N ALA A 104 17.19 -7.08 -8.09
CA ALA A 104 17.05 -5.64 -7.88
C ALA A 104 15.59 -5.22 -8.02
N THR A 105 15.26 -4.08 -7.42
CA THR A 105 14.00 -3.37 -7.66
C THR A 105 14.09 -2.65 -8.99
N ALA A 106 13.04 -2.77 -9.80
CA ALA A 106 12.91 -1.97 -11.01
C ALA A 106 12.66 -0.50 -10.63
N ALA A 107 13.16 0.43 -11.42
CA ALA A 107 12.92 1.86 -11.24
C ALA A 107 12.64 2.52 -12.59
N GLY A 108 11.80 3.55 -12.57
CA GLY A 108 11.47 4.34 -13.74
C GLY A 108 11.02 5.73 -13.31
N ALA A 109 11.12 6.71 -14.21
CA ALA A 109 10.69 8.07 -13.92
C ALA A 109 9.55 8.47 -14.87
N VAL A 110 8.59 9.22 -14.33
CA VAL A 110 7.49 9.80 -15.10
C VAL A 110 7.70 11.31 -15.14
N THR A 111 7.82 11.84 -16.34
CA THR A 111 7.83 13.29 -16.62
C THR A 111 6.51 13.67 -17.27
N ALA A 112 5.92 14.79 -16.86
CA ALA A 112 4.83 15.37 -17.61
C ALA A 112 5.32 15.85 -18.99
N GLU A 113 4.43 15.92 -19.96
CA GLU A 113 4.80 16.45 -21.28
C GLU A 113 5.09 17.95 -21.17
N GLY A 114 6.21 18.39 -21.75
CA GLY A 114 6.62 19.80 -21.71
C GLY A 114 7.31 20.25 -20.41
N THR A 115 7.55 19.35 -19.45
CA THR A 115 8.37 19.63 -18.25
C THR A 115 9.80 19.16 -18.46
N ALA A 116 10.72 19.70 -17.66
CA ALA A 116 12.12 19.31 -17.73
C ALA A 116 12.36 17.95 -17.05
N ALA A 117 13.45 17.26 -17.42
CA ALA A 117 13.74 15.91 -16.92
C ALA A 117 14.10 15.86 -15.42
N ASP A 118 14.52 16.99 -14.86
CA ASP A 118 14.76 17.18 -13.43
C ASP A 118 13.46 17.34 -12.61
N GLU A 119 12.32 17.57 -13.26
CA GLU A 119 10.98 17.57 -12.66
C GLU A 119 10.32 16.19 -12.68
N ALA A 120 11.06 15.15 -13.11
CA ALA A 120 10.56 13.78 -13.17
C ALA A 120 10.27 13.22 -11.77
N VAL A 121 9.15 12.53 -11.64
CA VAL A 121 8.82 11.75 -10.44
C VAL A 121 9.35 10.33 -10.63
N ALA A 122 10.27 9.93 -9.75
CA ALA A 122 10.81 8.57 -9.75
C ALA A 122 9.85 7.61 -9.04
N PHE A 123 9.66 6.43 -9.65
CA PHE A 123 8.95 5.30 -9.08
C PHE A 123 9.88 4.10 -9.00
N VAL A 124 9.79 3.36 -7.90
CA VAL A 124 10.57 2.15 -7.66
C VAL A 124 9.62 1.02 -7.29
N ALA A 125 9.84 -0.16 -7.86
CA ALA A 125 9.10 -1.36 -7.51
C ALA A 125 9.31 -1.68 -6.03
N ARG A 126 8.22 -2.04 -5.34
CA ARG A 126 8.23 -2.25 -3.89
C ARG A 126 9.18 -3.37 -3.46
N PHE A 127 9.25 -4.44 -4.25
CA PHE A 127 10.09 -5.59 -3.98
C PHE A 127 10.91 -5.97 -5.22
N PRO A 128 12.10 -6.54 -5.04
CA PRO A 128 12.89 -7.03 -6.16
C PRO A 128 12.20 -8.21 -6.86
N GLY A 129 12.44 -8.33 -8.16
CA GLY A 129 11.92 -9.41 -8.99
C GLY A 129 11.28 -8.92 -10.30
N ALA A 130 11.06 -9.86 -11.22
CA ALA A 130 10.55 -9.57 -12.57
C ALA A 130 9.15 -8.96 -12.59
N ILE A 131 8.34 -9.19 -11.55
CA ILE A 131 7.02 -8.54 -11.37
C ILE A 131 7.12 -7.01 -11.41
N GLY A 132 8.24 -6.43 -10.95
CA GLY A 132 8.45 -4.98 -10.99
C GLY A 132 8.73 -4.41 -12.38
N ASN A 133 8.99 -5.27 -13.39
CA ASN A 133 9.30 -4.84 -14.76
C ASN A 133 8.03 -4.52 -15.56
N GLY A 134 7.16 -3.68 -15.00
CA GLY A 134 5.90 -3.30 -15.61
C GLY A 134 5.88 -1.84 -16.08
N ARG A 135 4.69 -1.25 -16.05
CA ARG A 135 4.43 0.11 -16.54
C ARG A 135 3.64 0.91 -15.53
N ILE A 136 4.00 2.17 -15.34
CA ILE A 136 3.19 3.12 -14.56
C ILE A 136 2.64 4.17 -15.50
N VAL A 137 1.35 4.47 -15.35
CA VAL A 137 0.66 5.55 -16.05
C VAL A 137 0.11 6.50 -15.02
N VAL A 138 0.56 7.74 -15.05
CA VAL A 138 0.04 8.83 -14.23
C VAL A 138 -0.76 9.74 -15.15
N ARG A 139 -2.02 10.01 -14.79
CA ARG A 139 -2.91 10.84 -15.57
C ARG A 139 -3.62 11.86 -14.68
N GLU A 140 -3.56 13.12 -15.10
CA GLU A 140 -4.42 14.16 -14.56
C GLU A 140 -5.87 13.95 -15.02
N VAL A 141 -6.79 14.02 -14.07
CA VAL A 141 -8.23 13.93 -14.30
C VAL A 141 -8.87 15.23 -13.83
N LEU A 142 -9.47 15.95 -14.79
CA LEU A 142 -10.24 17.17 -14.55
C LEU A 142 -11.74 16.87 -14.64
N ALA A 143 -12.46 17.04 -13.54
CA ALA A 143 -13.90 16.81 -13.46
C ALA A 143 -14.64 18.10 -13.10
N PRO A 144 -15.71 18.50 -13.83
CA PRO A 144 -16.54 19.64 -13.46
C PRO A 144 -17.08 19.51 -12.02
N VAL A 145 -17.09 20.61 -11.27
CA VAL A 145 -17.47 20.59 -9.84
C VAL A 145 -18.42 21.74 -9.51
N ALA A 146 -19.47 21.46 -8.72
CA ALA A 146 -20.41 22.48 -8.25
C ALA A 146 -19.90 23.18 -6.99
N LEU A 147 -20.37 24.41 -6.73
CA LEU A 147 -19.99 25.21 -5.55
C LEU A 147 -20.09 24.44 -4.22
N THR A 148 -21.18 23.69 -4.01
CA THR A 148 -21.36 22.88 -2.79
C THR A 148 -20.25 21.86 -2.61
N ALA A 149 -19.81 21.20 -3.69
CA ALA A 149 -18.72 20.24 -3.65
C ALA A 149 -17.36 20.93 -3.49
N MET A 150 -17.15 22.12 -4.06
CA MET A 150 -15.94 22.94 -3.82
C MET A 150 -15.82 23.37 -2.35
N ASN A 151 -16.94 23.68 -1.71
CA ASN A 151 -16.94 24.08 -0.29
C ASN A 151 -16.61 22.91 0.63
N ASN A 152 -17.13 21.71 0.31
CA ASN A 152 -16.91 20.48 1.06
C ASN A 152 -15.62 19.74 0.67
N ALA A 153 -14.88 20.23 -0.33
CA ALA A 153 -13.62 19.64 -0.74
C ALA A 153 -12.60 19.74 0.41
N PRO A 154 -11.83 18.67 0.69
CA PRO A 154 -10.83 18.70 1.75
C PRO A 154 -9.72 19.72 1.43
N ALA A 155 -9.00 20.16 2.47
CA ALA A 155 -7.76 20.90 2.28
C ALA A 155 -6.79 20.12 1.36
N GLY A 156 -6.01 20.84 0.57
CA GLY A 156 -5.10 20.27 -0.43
C GLY A 156 -5.78 19.87 -1.75
N SER A 157 -7.09 20.04 -1.88
CA SER A 157 -7.77 19.91 -3.18
C SER A 157 -7.32 21.00 -4.14
N LEU A 158 -7.15 20.64 -5.42
CA LEU A 158 -6.69 21.51 -6.47
C LEU A 158 -7.83 21.76 -7.48
N LEU A 159 -8.10 23.03 -7.77
CA LEU A 159 -9.16 23.46 -8.66
C LEU A 159 -8.56 24.19 -9.86
N LEU A 160 -9.07 23.89 -11.05
CA LEU A 160 -8.83 24.64 -12.27
C LEU A 160 -10.08 25.44 -12.63
N THR A 161 -9.96 26.75 -12.76
CA THR A 161 -11.00 27.60 -13.35
C THR A 161 -10.56 28.07 -14.74
N GLY A 162 -11.52 28.50 -15.56
CA GLY A 162 -11.29 28.97 -16.92
C GLY A 162 -10.82 27.87 -17.88
N SER A 163 -10.30 28.31 -19.03
CA SER A 163 -9.75 27.44 -20.07
C SER A 163 -8.69 28.18 -20.92
N GLY A 164 -7.81 27.43 -21.59
CA GLY A 164 -6.76 28.00 -22.42
C GLY A 164 -5.85 28.95 -21.64
N ALA A 165 -5.54 30.11 -22.22
CA ALA A 165 -4.69 31.13 -21.59
C ALA A 165 -5.30 31.81 -20.36
N ALA A 166 -6.62 31.68 -20.15
CA ALA A 166 -7.31 32.23 -18.98
C ALA A 166 -7.49 31.19 -17.87
N ALA A 167 -6.87 30.01 -18.00
CA ALA A 167 -6.95 28.98 -16.97
C ALA A 167 -6.14 29.38 -15.73
N ALA A 168 -6.73 29.21 -14.55
CA ALA A 168 -6.08 29.53 -13.27
C ALA A 168 -6.22 28.37 -12.29
N TRP A 169 -5.13 28.10 -11.57
CA TRP A 169 -5.04 27.04 -10.58
C TRP A 169 -5.25 27.59 -9.17
N HIS A 170 -6.07 26.91 -8.38
CA HIS A 170 -6.43 27.29 -7.01
C HIS A 170 -6.24 26.10 -6.07
N LEU A 171 -5.70 26.37 -4.88
CA LEU A 171 -5.45 25.40 -3.82
C LEU A 171 -6.39 25.66 -2.65
N LYS A 172 -7.01 24.61 -2.13
CA LYS A 172 -7.79 24.67 -0.89
C LYS A 172 -6.85 24.65 0.32
N ILE A 173 -6.84 25.71 1.13
CA ILE A 173 -6.09 25.79 2.39
C ILE A 173 -7.09 25.95 3.53
N GLY A 174 -7.15 24.97 4.43
CA GLY A 174 -8.25 24.89 5.39
C GLY A 174 -9.59 24.88 4.64
N ASP A 175 -10.44 25.87 4.92
CA ASP A 175 -11.76 26.00 4.30
C ASP A 175 -11.81 27.02 3.15
N THR A 176 -10.71 27.69 2.82
CA THR A 176 -10.65 28.76 1.82
C THR A 176 -9.85 28.38 0.57
N TRP A 177 -10.17 29.00 -0.56
CA TRP A 177 -9.44 28.85 -1.82
C TRP A 177 -8.38 29.94 -1.95
N HIS A 178 -7.20 29.59 -2.44
CA HIS A 178 -6.08 30.51 -2.66
C HIS A 178 -5.44 30.24 -4.02
N PRO A 179 -4.76 31.22 -4.64
CA PRO A 179 -4.00 30.98 -5.87
C PRO A 179 -2.94 29.90 -5.66
N ALA A 180 -2.91 28.86 -6.51
CA ALA A 180 -1.99 27.74 -6.31
C ALA A 180 -0.51 28.12 -6.51
N GLY A 181 -0.23 29.10 -7.37
CA GLY A 181 1.13 29.62 -7.61
C GLY A 181 1.63 30.54 -6.49
N SER A 182 0.74 31.09 -5.68
CA SER A 182 1.06 31.98 -4.56
C SER A 182 0.11 31.74 -3.38
N PRO A 183 0.21 30.58 -2.69
CA PRO A 183 -0.81 30.16 -1.71
C PRO A 183 -0.86 31.02 -0.44
N ALA A 184 0.12 31.90 -0.24
CA ALA A 184 0.15 32.87 0.86
C ALA A 184 -0.72 34.11 0.59
N ASP A 185 -1.18 34.31 -0.65
CA ASP A 185 -2.05 35.42 -1.01
C ASP A 185 -3.44 35.28 -0.37
N ALA A 186 -4.20 36.37 -0.40
CA ALA A 186 -5.55 36.43 0.18
C ALA A 186 -6.47 35.35 -0.40
N ALA A 187 -7.39 34.87 0.43
CA ALA A 187 -8.40 33.91 0.01
C ALA A 187 -9.29 34.47 -1.11
N GLU A 188 -9.60 33.63 -2.08
CA GLU A 188 -10.48 33.89 -3.20
C GLU A 188 -11.92 33.52 -2.89
N ASP A 189 -12.87 34.27 -3.45
CA ASP A 189 -14.29 34.02 -3.26
C ASP A 189 -14.75 32.78 -4.04
N ALA A 190 -15.23 31.77 -3.32
CA ALA A 190 -15.65 30.49 -3.90
C ALA A 190 -16.80 30.64 -4.92
N ALA A 191 -17.71 31.60 -4.73
CA ALA A 191 -18.82 31.82 -5.65
C ALA A 191 -18.32 32.38 -7.00
N THR A 192 -17.34 33.28 -6.96
CA THR A 192 -16.65 33.80 -8.15
C THR A 192 -15.92 32.69 -8.90
N LEU A 193 -15.18 31.84 -8.19
CA LEU A 193 -14.51 30.68 -8.79
C LEU A 193 -15.52 29.69 -9.42
N ALA A 194 -16.66 29.47 -8.76
CA ALA A 194 -17.70 28.58 -9.25
C ALA A 194 -18.39 29.07 -10.54
N ALA A 195 -18.37 30.38 -10.80
CA ALA A 195 -18.85 30.96 -12.05
C ALA A 195 -17.85 30.80 -13.22
N ALA A 196 -16.59 30.48 -12.94
CA ALA A 196 -15.50 30.41 -13.90
C ALA A 196 -15.21 28.98 -14.39
N THR A 197 -16.24 28.22 -14.78
CA THR A 197 -16.12 26.83 -15.28
C THR A 197 -15.20 25.93 -14.42
N PRO A 198 -15.53 25.76 -13.13
CA PRO A 198 -14.69 25.06 -12.15
C PRO A 198 -14.54 23.56 -12.46
N ARG A 199 -13.30 23.06 -12.40
CA ARG A 199 -12.97 21.64 -12.53
C ARG A 199 -12.03 21.22 -11.40
N MET A 200 -12.37 20.18 -10.66
CA MET A 200 -11.48 19.59 -9.67
C MET A 200 -10.43 18.75 -10.37
N ALA A 201 -9.16 18.94 -10.01
CA ALA A 201 -8.06 18.13 -10.49
C ALA A 201 -7.73 17.03 -9.49
N THR A 202 -7.66 15.81 -10.00
CA THR A 202 -7.18 14.63 -9.26
C THR A 202 -6.22 13.83 -10.13
N LEU A 203 -5.48 12.92 -9.50
CA LEU A 203 -4.57 12.01 -10.18
C LEU A 203 -5.19 10.60 -10.23
N LEU A 204 -5.08 9.99 -11.40
CA LEU A 204 -5.20 8.57 -11.63
C LEU A 204 -3.79 8.00 -11.78
N VAL A 205 -3.43 7.04 -10.93
CA VAL A 205 -2.19 6.27 -11.09
C VAL A 205 -2.57 4.82 -11.36
N VAL A 206 -2.15 4.30 -12.51
CA VAL A 206 -2.31 2.90 -12.89
C VAL A 206 -0.94 2.24 -12.91
N ALA A 207 -0.74 1.26 -12.03
CA ALA A 207 0.43 0.43 -11.96
C ALA A 207 0.12 -0.91 -12.61
N ILE A 208 0.80 -1.23 -13.72
CA ILE A 208 0.74 -2.51 -14.40
C ILE A 208 2.02 -3.26 -14.04
N ASP A 209 1.92 -4.51 -13.63
CA ASP A 209 3.07 -5.34 -13.28
C ASP A 209 3.67 -6.05 -14.50
N GLY A 210 4.75 -6.82 -14.28
CA GLY A 210 5.44 -7.57 -15.32
C GLY A 210 4.62 -8.67 -16.00
N ASP A 211 3.48 -9.06 -15.43
CA ASP A 211 2.54 -10.03 -16.02
C ASP A 211 1.35 -9.37 -16.71
N GLY A 212 1.19 -8.05 -16.53
CA GLY A 212 0.08 -7.30 -17.09
C GLY A 212 -1.10 -7.13 -16.12
N GLU A 213 -0.99 -7.55 -14.87
CA GLU A 213 -2.00 -7.28 -13.84
C GLU A 213 -1.91 -5.81 -13.41
N ASP A 214 -3.06 -5.15 -13.23
CA ASP A 214 -3.13 -3.74 -12.91
C ASP A 214 -3.66 -3.45 -11.49
N LEU A 215 -3.13 -2.39 -10.89
CA LEU A 215 -3.60 -1.79 -9.66
C LEU A 215 -3.75 -0.29 -9.92
N SER A 216 -4.98 0.21 -9.82
CA SER A 216 -5.28 1.63 -9.99
C SER A 216 -5.61 2.32 -8.68
N HIS A 217 -5.12 3.54 -8.54
CA HIS A 217 -5.52 4.49 -7.51
C HIS A 217 -6.12 5.71 -8.18
N GLU A 218 -7.39 5.98 -7.90
CA GLU A 218 -8.12 7.11 -8.46
C GLU A 218 -8.38 8.19 -7.39
N GLY A 219 -8.62 9.42 -7.85
CA GLY A 219 -8.99 10.51 -6.94
C GLY A 219 -7.85 10.97 -6.03
N LEU A 220 -6.59 10.71 -6.41
CA LEU A 220 -5.43 11.11 -5.63
C LEU A 220 -5.23 12.63 -5.69
N GLY A 221 -4.79 13.21 -4.57
CA GLY A 221 -4.49 14.64 -4.45
C GLY A 221 -3.05 14.97 -4.80
N PHE A 222 -2.82 16.21 -5.25
CA PHE A 222 -1.50 16.73 -5.59
C PHE A 222 -0.74 17.29 -4.39
N ASP A 223 -1.46 17.90 -3.43
CA ASP A 223 -0.86 18.55 -2.27
C ASP A 223 -0.83 17.62 -1.04
N ARG A 224 0.22 17.75 -0.24
CA ARG A 224 0.46 16.96 0.99
C ARG A 224 -0.60 17.12 2.08
N SER A 225 -1.32 18.24 2.09
CA SER A 225 -2.43 18.45 3.01
C SER A 225 -3.70 17.67 2.61
N HIS A 226 -3.74 17.13 1.39
CA HIS A 226 -4.84 16.31 0.93
C HIS A 226 -4.84 14.94 1.63
N PRO A 227 -6.00 14.45 2.13
CA PRO A 227 -6.08 13.15 2.80
C PRO A 227 -5.64 11.98 1.93
N ALA A 228 -5.88 12.08 0.62
CA ALA A 228 -5.46 11.10 -0.39
C ALA A 228 -4.28 11.60 -1.23
N TRP A 229 -3.34 12.35 -0.64
CA TRP A 229 -2.14 12.80 -1.36
C TRP A 229 -1.39 11.61 -1.96
N VAL A 230 -1.01 11.72 -3.24
CA VAL A 230 -0.27 10.66 -3.95
C VAL A 230 1.02 10.27 -3.22
N GLY A 231 1.72 11.22 -2.60
CA GLY A 231 2.94 10.96 -1.84
C GLY A 231 2.71 10.15 -0.55
N HIS A 232 1.53 10.21 0.06
CA HIS A 232 1.17 9.35 1.20
C HIS A 232 0.76 7.96 0.73
N VAL A 233 -0.09 7.88 -0.31
CA VAL A 233 -0.61 6.61 -0.82
C VAL A 233 0.49 5.76 -1.44
N MET A 234 1.42 6.38 -2.15
CA MET A 234 2.55 5.71 -2.81
C MET A 234 3.88 5.97 -2.09
N ALA A 235 3.86 6.21 -0.78
CA ALA A 235 5.07 6.42 0.01
C ALA A 235 6.01 5.21 -0.06
N ALA A 236 7.33 5.46 -0.09
CA ALA A 236 8.35 4.42 0.06
C ALA A 236 8.18 3.61 1.36
N ALA A 237 7.84 4.28 2.45
CA ALA A 237 7.54 3.69 3.75
C ALA A 237 6.11 4.08 4.20
N PRO A 238 5.08 3.34 3.77
CA PRO A 238 3.70 3.66 4.13
C PRO A 238 3.42 3.32 5.59
N GLY A 239 2.51 4.07 6.23
CA GLY A 239 2.14 3.85 7.63
C GLY A 239 1.40 2.52 7.87
N ARG A 240 0.81 1.92 6.82
CA ARG A 240 0.11 0.64 6.91
C ARG A 240 0.93 -0.47 6.24
N ARG A 241 1.09 -1.59 6.94
CA ARG A 241 1.76 -2.78 6.42
C ARG A 241 1.08 -3.34 5.17
N ALA A 242 -0.25 -3.26 5.08
CA ALA A 242 -0.99 -3.69 3.90
C ALA A 242 -0.57 -2.92 2.63
N ASP A 243 -0.44 -1.59 2.72
CA ASP A 243 0.00 -0.73 1.61
C ASP A 243 1.45 -1.03 1.20
N HIS A 244 2.31 -1.37 2.18
CA HIS A 244 3.68 -1.84 1.92
C HIS A 244 3.69 -3.14 1.10
N LEU A 245 2.74 -4.05 1.33
CA LEU A 245 2.73 -5.35 0.67
C LEU A 245 1.98 -5.36 -0.67
N GLN A 246 0.96 -4.52 -0.80
CA GLN A 246 0.03 -4.56 -1.92
C GLN A 246 0.40 -3.59 -3.04
N ASN A 247 0.92 -2.39 -2.71
CA ASN A 247 1.33 -1.45 -3.75
C ASN A 247 2.52 -2.01 -4.53
N LEU A 248 2.38 -2.03 -5.86
CA LEU A 248 3.41 -2.52 -6.77
C LEU A 248 4.64 -1.61 -6.79
N TYR A 249 4.42 -0.30 -6.71
CA TYR A 249 5.46 0.72 -6.80
C TYR A 249 5.29 1.77 -5.70
N ALA A 250 6.39 2.45 -5.40
CA ALA A 250 6.44 3.62 -4.52
C ALA A 250 7.15 4.78 -5.21
N ILE A 251 6.83 5.99 -4.81
CA ILE A 251 7.58 7.18 -5.20
C ILE A 251 8.88 7.21 -4.40
N ALA A 252 9.99 7.48 -5.09
CA ALA A 252 11.34 7.54 -4.52
C ALA A 252 11.85 8.97 -4.35
#